data_AF-A0A438CBN2-F1
#
_entry.id   AF-A0A438CBN2-F1
#
_cell.length_a   1.000
_cell.length_b   1.000
_cell.length_c   1.000
_cell.angle_alpha   90.00
_cell.angle_beta   90.00
_cell.angle_gamma   90.00
#
_symmetry.space_group_name_H-M   'P 1'
#
loop_
_entity.id
_entity.type
_entity.pdbx_description
1 polymer ?
#
loop_
_entity_poly.entity_id
_entity_poly.type
_entity_poly.pdbx_seq_one_letter_code
_entity_poly.pdbx_strand_id
1 'polypeptide(L)' 'MDLSVGRYNGSSFSVVGRNPVMNEVREMPIVGGTGIFRLASGYCLAHTYSMNEMDAVIGYNATLIHY' A
#
# COMPACT_ATOMS: atom_id res chain seq x y z
N MET A 1 4.83 2.26 3.63
CA MET A 1 5.53 1.40 2.67
C MET A 1 6.82 2.09 2.28
N ASP A 2 7.98 1.51 2.57
CA ASP A 2 9.30 2.06 2.21
C ASP A 2 9.89 1.25 1.05
N LEU A 3 10.46 1.92 0.05
CA LEU A 3 11.00 1.32 -1.17
C LEU A 3 12.52 1.46 -1.18
N SER A 4 13.23 0.34 -1.27
CA SER A 4 14.69 0.27 -1.11
C SER A 4 15.47 -0.03 -2.39
N VAL A 5 14.79 -0.15 -3.54
CA VAL A 5 15.41 -0.58 -4.80
C VAL A 5 14.94 0.24 -5.99
N GLY A 6 15.81 0.31 -7.01
CA GLY A 6 15.51 0.96 -8.29
C GLY A 6 15.31 2.48 -8.18
N ARG A 7 14.51 3.03 -9.10
CA ARG A 7 14.24 4.47 -9.20
C ARG A 7 13.59 5.06 -7.94
N TYR A 8 12.91 4.24 -7.14
CA TYR A 8 12.15 4.69 -5.97
C TYR A 8 12.90 4.49 -4.65
N ASN A 9 14.18 4.10 -4.70
CA ASN A 9 14.98 3.87 -3.52
C ASN A 9 14.99 5.09 -2.57
N GLY A 10 14.67 4.87 -1.30
CA GLY A 10 14.60 5.88 -0.25
C GLY A 10 13.31 6.70 -0.26
N SER A 11 12.32 6.33 -1.08
CA SER A 11 10.99 6.95 -1.08
C SER A 11 9.98 6.05 -0.40
N SER A 12 9.02 6.66 0.30
CA SER A 12 7.96 5.92 0.99
C SER A 12 6.59 6.55 0.79
N PHE A 13 5.53 5.78 1.00
CA PHE A 13 4.16 6.28 1.06
C PHE A 13 3.38 5.64 2.21
N SER A 14 2.41 6.38 2.74
CA SER A 14 1.64 6.01 3.91
C SER A 14 0.21 5.64 3.51
N VAL A 15 -0.23 4.47 3.95
CA VAL A 15 -1.60 3.97 3.77
C VAL A 15 -2.24 3.91 5.14
N VAL A 16 -3.38 4.58 5.32
CA VAL A 16 -4.11 4.57 6.60
C VAL A 16 -5.56 4.29 6.30
N GLY A 17 -6.04 3.10 6.64
CA GLY A 17 -7.41 2.71 6.34
C GLY A 17 -7.86 1.53 7.18
N ARG A 18 -9.17 1.30 7.17
CA ARG A 18 -9.77 0.14 7.83
C ARG A 18 -9.37 -1.12 7.04
N ASN A 19 -8.79 -2.09 7.72
CA ASN A 19 -8.34 -3.35 7.12
C ASN A 19 -9.15 -4.55 7.65
N PRO A 20 -10.41 -4.74 7.21
CA PRO A 20 -11.19 -5.90 7.61
C PRO A 20 -10.67 -7.15 6.86
N VAL A 21 -9.71 -7.85 7.44
CA VAL A 21 -8.95 -8.97 6.82
C VAL A 21 -9.84 -10.04 6.18
N MET A 22 -11.07 -10.20 6.66
CA MET A 22 -12.09 -11.13 6.13
C MET A 22 -12.70 -10.72 4.77
N ASN A 23 -12.52 -9.47 4.32
CA ASN A 23 -13.01 -9.02 3.01
C ASN A 23 -11.98 -9.34 1.92
N GLU A 24 -12.42 -9.92 0.80
CA GLU A 24 -11.52 -10.30 -0.32
C GLU A 24 -10.75 -9.12 -0.94
N VAL A 25 -11.39 -7.95 -1.06
CA VAL A 25 -10.79 -6.73 -1.61
C VAL A 25 -10.98 -5.57 -0.63
N ARG A 26 -9.90 -4.86 -0.33
CA ARG A 26 -9.90 -3.75 0.63
C ARG A 26 -9.23 -2.54 0.02
N GLU A 27 -9.99 -1.47 -0.16
CA GLU A 27 -9.45 -0.18 -0.55
C GLU A 27 -9.04 0.63 0.68
N MET A 28 -7.82 1.13 0.68
CA MET A 28 -7.28 1.99 1.74
C MET A 28 -6.65 3.24 1.11
N PRO A 29 -6.90 4.44 1.67
CA PRO A 29 -6.37 5.67 1.10
C PRO A 29 -4.87 5.80 1.36
N ILE A 30 -4.16 6.31 0.35
CA ILE A 30 -2.79 6.81 0.48
C ILE A 30 -2.87 8.25 0.95
N VAL A 31 -2.37 8.50 2.16
CA VAL A 31 -2.51 9.80 2.84
C VAL A 31 -1.29 10.70 2.73
N GLY A 32 -0.21 10.21 2.12
CA GLY A 32 1.02 10.98 1.92
C GLY A 32 2.19 10.11 1.48
N GLY A 33 3.32 10.76 1.22
CA GLY A 33 4.58 10.10 0.93
C GLY A 33 5.81 11.00 1.08
N THR A 34 6.98 10.39 0.94
CA THR A 34 8.30 10.98 1.11
C THR A 34 9.15 10.72 -0.14
N GLY A 35 10.27 11.43 -0.26
CA GLY A 35 11.16 11.30 -1.42
C GLY A 35 10.45 11.72 -2.71
N ILE A 36 10.47 10.84 -3.72
CA ILE A 36 9.80 11.05 -5.02
C ILE A 36 8.28 11.09 -4.85
N PHE A 37 7.73 10.39 -3.87
CA PHE A 37 6.29 10.38 -3.58
C PHE A 37 5.88 11.52 -2.63
N ARG A 38 6.67 12.60 -2.55
CA ARG A 38 6.31 13.76 -1.75
C ARG A 38 4.97 14.32 -2.23
N LEU A 39 4.06 14.53 -1.27
CA LEU A 39 2.66 14.94 -1.50
C LEU A 39 1.83 13.91 -2.30
N ALA A 40 2.22 12.64 -2.30
CA ALA A 40 1.44 11.60 -2.96
C ALA A 40 0.05 11.44 -2.34
N SER A 41 -0.96 11.29 -3.20
CA SER A 41 -2.33 10.91 -2.83
C SER A 41 -2.84 9.82 -3.75
N GLY A 42 -3.79 9.02 -3.30
CA GLY A 42 -4.34 7.91 -4.09
C GLY A 42 -4.96 6.84 -3.22
N TYR A 43 -4.95 5.61 -3.73
CA TYR A 43 -5.56 4.46 -3.06
C TYR A 43 -4.71 3.20 -3.24
N CYS A 44 -4.89 2.27 -2.32
CA CYS A 44 -4.26 0.97 -2.34
C CYS A 44 -5.33 -0.11 -2.17
N LEU A 45 -5.33 -1.08 -3.08
CA LEU A 45 -6.16 -2.27 -3.03
C LEU A 45 -5.36 -3.42 -2.44
N ALA A 46 -5.82 -3.96 -1.32
CA ALA A 46 -5.27 -5.16 -0.72
C ALA A 46 -6.15 -6.37 -1.05
N HIS A 47 -5.54 -7.41 -1.61
CA HIS A 47 -6.17 -8.67 -1.99
C HIS A 47 -5.52 -9.82 -1.21
N THR A 48 -6.30 -10.56 -0.44
CA THR A 48 -5.78 -11.74 0.25
C THR A 48 -5.81 -12.93 -0.71
N TYR A 49 -4.63 -13.50 -1.03
CA TYR A 49 -4.53 -14.66 -1.92
C TYR A 49 -4.61 -15.99 -1.16
N SER A 50 -4.00 -16.05 0.02
CA SER A 50 -4.09 -17.19 0.92
C SER A 50 -4.00 -16.72 2.36
N MET A 51 -4.70 -17.41 3.25
CA MET A 51 -4.69 -17.14 4.68
C MET A 51 -4.88 -18.45 5.43
N ASN A 52 -3.91 -18.78 6.27
CA ASN A 52 -3.97 -19.83 7.26
C ASN A 52 -4.06 -19.21 8.66
N GLU A 53 -4.12 -20.02 9.72
CA GLU A 53 -4.22 -19.52 11.10
C GLU A 53 -3.02 -18.67 11.55
N MET A 54 -1.85 -18.87 10.94
CA MET A 54 -0.61 -18.19 11.33
C MET A 54 -0.07 -17.22 10.27
N ASP A 55 -0.37 -17.46 8.99
CA ASP A 55 0.23 -16.73 7.87
C ASP A 55 -0.80 -16.31 6.84
N ALA A 56 -0.56 -15.14 6.21
CA ALA A 56 -1.37 -14.65 5.11
C ALA A 56 -0.49 -14.06 4.01
N VAL A 57 -0.81 -14.38 2.76
CA VAL A 57 -0.22 -13.75 1.57
C VAL A 57 -1.21 -12.73 1.04
N ILE A 58 -0.83 -11.46 1.12
CA ILE A 58 -1.66 -10.32 0.69
C ILE A 58 -0.93 -9.57 -0.41
N GLY A 59 -1.56 -9.46 -1.58
CA GLY A 59 -1.12 -8.58 -2.65
C GLY A 59 -1.60 -7.15 -2.43
N TYR A 60 -0.73 -6.19 -2.66
CA TYR A 60 -1.06 -4.77 -2.63
C TYR A 60 -0.87 -4.16 -4.01
N ASN A 61 -1.96 -3.61 -4.56
CA ASN A 61 -1.92 -2.80 -5.77
C ASN A 61 -2.13 -1.34 -5.37
N ALA A 62 -1.10 -0.50 -5.50
CA ALA A 62 -1.14 0.90 -5.09
C ALA A 62 -1.13 1.80 -6.32
N THR A 63 -2.14 2.68 -6.42
CA THR A 63 -2.18 3.74 -7.43
C THR A 63 -2.03 5.08 -6.73
N LEU A 64 -0.99 5.82 -7.10
CA LEU A 64 -0.65 7.10 -6.48
C LEU A 64 -0.37 8.17 -7.54
N ILE A 65 -0.78 9.38 -7.21
CA ILE A 65 -0.55 10.60 -7.98
C ILE A 65 0.39 11.45 -7.13
N HIS A 66 1.51 11.86 -7.71
CA HIS A 66 2.51 12.73 -7.08
C HIS A 66 3.07 13.72 -8.11
N TYR A 67 3.82 14.72 -7.62
CA TYR A 67 4.46 15.75 -8.45
C TYR A 67 5.74 15.28 -9.12
#